data_AF-G2LIY4-F1
#
_entry.id   AF-G2LIY4-F1
#
_cell.length_a   1.000
_cell.length_b   1.000
_cell.length_c   1.000
_cell.angle_alpha   90.00
_cell.angle_beta   90.00
_cell.angle_gamma   90.00
#
_symmetry.space_group_name_H-M   'P 1'
#
loop_
_entity.id
_entity.type
_entity.pdbx_description
1 polymer ?
#
loop_
_entity_poly.entity_id
_entity_poly.type
_entity_poly.pdbx_seq_one_letter_code
_entity_poly.pdbx_strand_id
1 'polypeptide(L)'
;MMEVRQLTKHQEHVVKHVFGCQILGVYVQPEHLHFLLDIPYLWSVDADGSMALVQDEEAIAALDLPEDTRRALYEEAVALREQGPGVAVRHFMAPPKTIGAIEDVTLYTVGDTTHMQVIGDADTLTSVWSGTSIHLLT
;
A
#
# COMPACT_ATOMS: atom_id res chain seq x y z
N MET A 1 0.27 9.76 24.19
CA MET A 1 1.73 9.81 24.01
C MET A 1 2.04 9.18 22.67
N MET A 2 2.93 9.78 21.87
CA MET A 2 3.35 9.23 20.58
C MET A 2 4.65 8.44 20.79
N GLU A 3 4.70 7.20 20.29
CA GLU A 3 5.88 6.34 20.40
C GLU A 3 6.33 5.89 19.01
N VAL A 4 7.54 6.29 18.62
CA VAL A 4 8.12 5.85 17.33
C VAL A 4 8.47 4.36 17.41
N ARG A 5 8.02 3.59 16.42
CA ARG A 5 8.33 2.16 16.31
C ARG A 5 9.48 1.97 15.34
N GLN A 6 10.49 1.23 15.79
CA GLN A 6 11.53 0.74 14.88
C GLN A 6 10.94 -0.32 13.97
N LEU A 7 11.30 -0.26 12.69
CA LEU A 7 10.99 -1.31 11.74
C LEU A 7 11.72 -2.60 12.14
N THR A 8 11.08 -3.74 11.94
CA THR A 8 11.75 -5.03 11.99
C THR A 8 12.67 -5.17 10.77
N LYS A 9 13.69 -6.03 10.84
CA LYS A 9 14.60 -6.28 9.70
C LYS A 9 13.88 -6.65 8.41
N HIS A 10 12.76 -7.36 8.51
CA HIS A 10 11.94 -7.73 7.35
C HIS A 10 11.22 -6.50 6.77
N GLN A 11 10.61 -5.68 7.62
CA GLN A 11 10.00 -4.41 7.17
C GLN A 11 11.04 -3.46 6.57
N GLU A 12 12.22 -3.32 7.18
CA GLU A 12 13.33 -2.54 6.61
C GLU A 12 13.73 -3.04 5.21
N HIS A 13 13.79 -4.38 5.04
CA HIS A 13 14.08 -4.99 3.76
C HIS A 13 13.00 -4.68 2.70
N VAL A 14 11.72 -4.84 3.04
CA VAL A 14 10.59 -4.51 2.16
C VAL A 14 10.58 -3.02 1.80
N VAL A 15 10.68 -2.14 2.80
CA VAL A 15 10.66 -0.68 2.61
C VAL A 15 11.80 -0.21 1.71
N LYS A 16 13.00 -0.79 1.85
CA LYS A 16 14.12 -0.46 0.97
C LYS A 16 13.83 -0.74 -0.50
N HIS A 17 12.98 -1.71 -0.81
CA HIS A 17 12.61 -2.04 -2.19
C HIS A 17 11.53 -1.12 -2.77
N VAL A 18 10.75 -0.41 -1.95
CA VAL A 18 9.71 0.52 -2.44
C VAL A 18 10.21 1.95 -2.57
N PHE A 19 11.38 2.29 -2.01
CA PHE A 19 11.99 3.61 -2.19
C PHE A 19 12.20 3.96 -3.66
N GLY A 20 11.84 5.20 -4.02
CA GLY A 20 11.87 5.71 -5.38
C GLY A 20 10.67 5.28 -6.24
N CYS A 21 9.84 4.34 -5.79
CA CYS A 21 8.61 3.96 -6.50
C CYS A 21 7.51 5.00 -6.26
N GLN A 22 6.55 5.06 -7.17
CA GLN A 22 5.31 5.81 -7.02
C GLN A 22 4.15 4.88 -6.69
N ILE A 23 3.21 5.35 -5.87
CA ILE A 23 1.95 4.64 -5.62
C ILE A 23 0.95 5.06 -6.70
N LEU A 24 0.52 4.11 -7.53
CA LEU A 24 -0.43 4.33 -8.62
C LEU A 24 -1.88 4.10 -8.21
N GLY A 25 -2.10 3.21 -7.24
CA GLY A 25 -3.43 2.82 -6.80
C GLY A 25 -3.38 2.14 -5.44
N VAL A 26 -4.52 2.12 -4.77
CA VAL A 26 -4.69 1.48 -3.47
C VAL A 26 -5.87 0.53 -3.53
N TYR A 27 -5.68 -0.70 -3.07
CA TYR A 27 -6.75 -1.65 -2.85
C TYR A 27 -6.84 -1.98 -1.36
N VAL A 28 -8.02 -1.80 -0.77
CA VAL A 28 -8.23 -1.91 0.69
C VAL A 28 -9.23 -3.02 0.99
N GLN A 29 -8.83 -3.94 1.87
CA GLN A 29 -9.69 -4.91 2.54
C GLN A 29 -9.68 -4.60 4.04
N PRO A 30 -10.61 -5.16 4.85
CA PRO A 30 -10.69 -4.82 6.28
C PRO A 30 -9.35 -4.92 7.04
N GLU A 31 -8.58 -5.98 6.76
CA GLU A 31 -7.31 -6.28 7.44
C GLU A 31 -6.07 -6.04 6.58
N HIS A 32 -6.24 -5.70 5.30
CA HIS A 32 -5.15 -5.60 4.31
C HIS A 32 -5.20 -4.30 3.52
N LEU A 33 -4.06 -3.67 3.37
CA LEU A 33 -3.86 -2.48 2.56
C LEU A 33 -2.81 -2.79 1.49
N HIS A 34 -3.19 -2.71 0.22
CA HIS A 34 -2.31 -3.00 -0.91
C HIS A 34 -2.05 -1.73 -1.72
N PHE A 35 -0.77 -1.38 -1.87
CA PHE A 35 -0.31 -0.30 -2.72
C PHE A 35 0.21 -0.88 -4.03
N LEU A 36 -0.42 -0.49 -5.14
CA LEU A 36 0.09 -0.75 -6.47
C LEU A 36 1.21 0.24 -6.76
N LEU A 37 2.39 -0.27 -7.08
CA LEU A 37 3.55 0.55 -7.44
C LEU A 37 3.64 0.76 -8.96
N ASP A 38 4.48 1.71 -9.37
CA ASP A 38 4.90 1.93 -10.77
C ASP A 38 5.87 0.86 -11.32
N ILE A 39 6.17 -0.13 -10.49
CA ILE A 39 6.82 -1.40 -10.84
C ILE A 39 5.79 -2.55 -10.70
N PRO A 40 6.00 -3.73 -11.32
CA PRO A 40 5.03 -4.84 -11.31
C PRO A 40 5.00 -5.58 -9.96
N TYR A 41 4.77 -4.84 -8.88
CA TYR A 41 4.71 -5.33 -7.51
C TYR A 41 3.56 -4.66 -6.75
N LEU A 42 2.95 -5.43 -5.86
CA LEU A 42 2.04 -4.94 -4.83
C LEU A 42 2.78 -4.92 -3.49
N TRP A 43 2.81 -3.76 -2.86
CA TRP A 43 3.25 -3.62 -1.48
C TRP A 43 2.04 -3.73 -0.56
N SER A 44 1.98 -4.83 0.20
CA SER A 44 0.89 -5.13 1.13
C SER A 44 1.31 -4.79 2.56
N VAL A 45 0.38 -4.22 3.32
CA VAL A 45 0.50 -3.95 4.76
C VAL A 45 -0.75 -4.48 5.47
N ASP A 46 -0.55 -5.30 6.50
CA ASP A 46 -1.67 -5.88 7.26
C ASP A 46 -1.93 -5.11 8.57
N ALA A 47 -3.09 -5.32 9.16
CA ALA A 47 -3.51 -4.67 10.41
C ALA A 47 -2.69 -5.06 11.66
N ASP A 48 -1.71 -5.96 11.56
CA ASP A 48 -0.70 -6.21 12.61
C ASP A 48 0.66 -5.52 12.31
N GLY A 49 0.77 -4.84 11.17
CA GLY A 49 1.98 -4.20 10.66
C GLY A 49 2.88 -5.10 9.83
N SER A 50 2.51 -6.35 9.58
CA SER A 50 3.13 -7.23 8.58
C SER A 50 3.23 -6.51 7.23
N MET A 51 4.34 -6.75 6.52
CA MET A 51 4.60 -6.17 5.21
C MET A 51 5.07 -7.23 4.22
N ALA A 52 4.55 -7.18 3.01
CA ALA A 52 4.99 -8.02 1.91
C ALA A 52 5.14 -7.21 0.62
N LEU A 53 6.12 -7.57 -0.21
CA LEU A 53 6.27 -7.05 -1.55
C LEU A 53 6.34 -8.23 -2.50
N VAL A 54 5.29 -8.40 -3.29
CA VAL A 54 5.09 -9.58 -4.15
C VAL A 54 4.73 -9.09 -5.54
N GLN A 55 5.10 -9.86 -6.58
CA GLN A 55 4.69 -9.53 -7.95
C GLN A 55 3.17 -9.42 -8.00
N ASP A 56 2.67 -8.42 -8.71
CA ASP A 56 1.25 -8.07 -8.65
C ASP A 56 0.34 -9.20 -9.15
N GLU A 57 0.73 -9.94 -10.18
CA GLU A 57 0.03 -11.15 -10.65
C GLU A 57 -0.14 -12.19 -9.53
N GLU A 58 0.95 -12.53 -8.83
CA GLU A 58 0.94 -13.52 -7.75
C GLU A 58 0.17 -13.02 -6.53
N ALA A 59 0.38 -11.76 -6.14
CA ALA A 59 -0.32 -11.14 -5.01
C ALA A 59 -1.84 -11.09 -5.24
N ILE A 60 -2.27 -10.69 -6.44
CA ILE A 60 -3.69 -10.64 -6.81
C ILE A 60 -4.27 -12.05 -6.87
N ALA A 61 -3.54 -13.02 -7.42
CA ALA A 61 -3.96 -14.42 -7.48
C ALA A 61 -4.24 -15.01 -6.08
N ALA A 62 -3.50 -14.57 -5.06
CA ALA A 62 -3.64 -15.03 -3.68
C ALA A 62 -4.82 -14.39 -2.92
N LEU A 63 -5.47 -13.36 -3.46
CA LEU A 63 -6.61 -12.72 -2.80
C LEU A 63 -7.84 -13.63 -2.77
N ASP A 64 -8.53 -13.63 -1.63
CA ASP A 64 -9.81 -14.32 -1.43
C ASP A 64 -10.96 -13.55 -2.11
N LEU A 65 -10.96 -13.58 -3.43
CA LEU A 65 -11.92 -12.91 -4.31
C LEU A 65 -12.44 -13.86 -5.38
N PRO A 66 -13.58 -13.57 -6.02
CA PRO A 66 -13.99 -14.28 -7.24
C PRO A 66 -12.92 -14.18 -8.34
N GLU A 67 -12.77 -15.21 -9.17
CA GLU A 67 -11.77 -15.25 -10.25
C GLU A 67 -11.91 -14.08 -11.22
N ASP A 68 -13.15 -13.74 -11.61
CA ASP A 68 -13.42 -12.59 -12.48
C ASP A 68 -12.96 -11.27 -11.86
N THR A 69 -13.08 -11.13 -10.54
CA THR A 69 -12.62 -9.94 -9.81
C THR A 69 -11.10 -9.89 -9.77
N ARG A 70 -10.41 -11.01 -9.52
CA ARG A 70 -8.94 -11.06 -9.56
C ARG A 70 -8.40 -10.70 -10.95
N ARG A 71 -9.00 -11.27 -12.00
CA ARG A 71 -8.64 -10.94 -13.39
C ARG A 71 -8.82 -9.46 -13.68
N ALA A 72 -9.97 -8.88 -13.31
CA ALA A 72 -10.22 -7.45 -13.50
C ALA A 72 -9.22 -6.59 -12.71
N LEU A 73 -8.91 -6.95 -11.47
CA LEU A 73 -7.93 -6.24 -10.64
C LEU A 73 -6.52 -6.26 -11.28
N TYR A 74 -6.12 -7.39 -11.85
CA TYR A 74 -4.85 -7.49 -12.56
C TYR A 74 -4.82 -6.65 -13.85
N GLU A 75 -5.90 -6.68 -14.64
CA GLU A 75 -6.03 -5.82 -15.83
C GLU A 75 -5.96 -4.33 -15.46
N GLU A 76 -6.59 -3.93 -14.35
CA GLU A 76 -6.50 -2.57 -13.82
C GLU A 76 -5.08 -2.21 -13.36
N ALA A 77 -4.37 -3.14 -12.73
CA ALA A 77 -2.99 -2.93 -12.31
C ALA A 77 -2.06 -2.67 -13.51
N VAL A 78 -2.23 -3.45 -14.58
CA VAL A 78 -1.52 -3.22 -15.85
C VAL A 78 -1.88 -1.86 -16.44
N ALA A 79 -3.17 -1.52 -16.52
CA ALA A 79 -3.61 -0.25 -17.07
C ALA A 79 -3.05 0.96 -16.29
N LEU A 80 -3.06 0.91 -14.95
CA LEU A 80 -2.50 1.96 -14.10
C LEU A 80 -1.00 2.14 -14.33
N ARG A 81 -0.23 1.06 -14.51
CA ARG A 81 1.20 1.16 -14.82
C ARG A 81 1.49 1.73 -16.20
N GLU A 82 0.71 1.33 -17.21
CA GLU A 82 0.94 1.77 -18.59
C GLU A 82 0.46 3.20 -18.86
N GLN A 83 -0.61 3.62 -18.16
CA GLN A 83 -1.31 4.89 -18.44
C GLN A 83 -1.22 5.90 -17.29
N GLY A 84 -0.74 5.48 -16.13
CA GLY A 84 -0.62 6.30 -14.92
C GLY A 84 -1.89 6.32 -14.04
N PRO A 85 -1.83 6.98 -12.87
CA PRO A 85 -2.90 6.95 -11.85
C PRO A 85 -4.21 7.64 -12.26
N GLY A 86 -4.25 8.29 -13.43
CA GLY A 86 -5.44 8.98 -13.96
C GLY A 86 -6.39 8.10 -14.77
N VAL A 87 -6.02 6.85 -15.06
CA VAL A 87 -6.90 5.92 -15.78
C VAL A 87 -8.08 5.51 -14.92
N ALA A 88 -9.28 5.47 -15.52
CA ALA A 88 -10.48 5.07 -14.82
C ALA A 88 -10.49 3.54 -14.61
N VAL A 89 -10.42 3.14 -13.34
CA VAL A 89 -10.45 1.75 -12.86
C VAL A 89 -11.59 1.57 -11.87
N ARG A 90 -11.99 0.33 -11.58
CA ARG A 90 -13.17 0.05 -10.73
C ARG A 90 -12.80 -0.38 -9.32
N HIS A 91 -11.71 -1.12 -9.14
CA HIS A 91 -11.38 -1.77 -7.88
C HIS A 91 -10.24 -1.05 -7.15
N PHE A 92 -9.20 -0.64 -7.86
CA PHE A 92 -8.20 0.25 -7.26
C PHE A 92 -8.79 1.65 -7.04
N MET A 93 -8.57 2.18 -5.85
CA MET A 93 -8.81 3.58 -5.53
C MET A 93 -7.58 4.40 -5.91
N ALA A 94 -7.79 5.61 -6.41
CA ALA A 94 -6.71 6.59 -6.47
C ALA A 94 -6.17 6.84 -5.05
N PRO A 95 -4.84 6.96 -4.86
CA PRO A 95 -4.29 7.40 -3.58
C PRO A 95 -4.93 8.74 -3.20
N PRO A 96 -5.34 8.95 -1.92
CA PRO A 96 -5.98 10.19 -1.51
C PRO A 96 -5.06 11.41 -1.64
N LYS A 97 -3.74 11.16 -1.71
CA LYS A 97 -2.70 12.13 -1.95
C LYS A 97 -1.70 11.60 -2.95
N THR A 98 -1.25 12.46 -3.86
CA THR A 98 -0.11 12.18 -4.73
C THR A 98 1.17 12.52 -3.95
N ILE A 99 1.86 11.51 -3.45
CA ILE A 99 3.09 11.70 -2.64
C ILE A 99 4.36 11.80 -3.48
N GLY A 100 4.29 11.49 -4.78
CA GLY A 100 5.46 11.40 -5.66
C GLY A 100 6.29 10.15 -5.38
N ALA A 101 7.61 10.25 -5.48
CA ALA A 101 8.52 9.12 -5.22
C ALA A 101 8.66 8.88 -3.72
N ILE A 102 8.53 7.63 -3.26
CA ILE A 102 8.66 7.29 -1.83
C ILE A 102 10.11 7.54 -1.37
N GLU A 103 10.28 8.36 -0.34
CA GLU A 103 11.58 8.70 0.26
C GLU A 103 11.76 8.06 1.65
N ASP A 104 10.67 7.90 2.41
CA ASP A 104 10.72 7.34 3.75
C ASP A 104 9.41 6.64 4.15
N VAL A 105 9.50 5.71 5.10
CA VAL A 105 8.36 5.05 5.74
C VAL A 105 8.56 5.02 7.24
N THR A 106 7.71 5.74 7.97
CA THR A 106 7.78 5.83 9.43
C THR A 106 6.58 5.13 10.09
N LEU A 107 6.84 4.32 11.13
CA LEU A 107 5.81 3.75 12.00
C LEU A 107 5.82 4.40 13.38
N TYR A 108 4.64 4.73 13.90
CA TYR A 108 4.49 5.19 15.29
C TYR A 108 3.13 4.79 15.87
N THR A 109 3.01 4.80 17.19
CA THR A 109 1.78 4.48 17.89
C THR A 109 1.25 5.71 18.63
N VAL A 110 -0.07 5.91 18.58
CA VAL A 110 -0.81 6.91 19.36
C VAL A 110 -1.95 6.20 20.11
N GLY A 111 -1.78 6.00 21.42
CA GLY A 111 -2.72 5.17 22.19
C GLY A 111 -2.64 3.72 21.70
N ASP A 112 -3.78 3.15 21.27
CA ASP A 112 -3.87 1.78 20.76
C ASP A 112 -3.84 1.72 19.22
N THR A 113 -3.63 2.85 18.55
CA THR A 113 -3.60 2.94 17.08
C THR A 113 -2.17 3.04 16.59
N THR A 114 -1.79 2.17 15.66
CA THR A 114 -0.53 2.29 14.93
C THR A 114 -0.77 3.08 13.66
N HIS A 115 0.16 3.97 13.35
CA HIS A 115 0.18 4.79 12.16
C HIS A 115 1.39 4.40 11.31
N MET A 116 1.19 4.33 10.00
CA MET A 116 2.26 4.33 9.01
C MET A 116 2.17 5.59 8.19
N GLN A 117 3.27 6.32 8.11
CA GLN A 117 3.44 7.42 7.18
C GLN A 117 4.35 6.96 6.05
N VAL A 118 3.82 7.02 4.83
CA VAL A 118 4.60 6.90 3.61
C VAL A 118 4.87 8.31 3.12
N ILE A 119 6.13 8.72 3.21
CA ILE A 119 6.57 10.06 2.90
C ILE A 119 7.21 10.00 1.52
N GLY A 120 6.70 10.81 0.59
CA GLY A 120 7.34 11.03 -0.69
C GLY A 120 7.79 12.48 -0.86
N ASP A 121 8.42 12.75 -2.00
CA ASP A 121 8.98 14.06 -2.34
C ASP A 121 7.94 15.20 -2.47
N ALA A 122 6.64 14.86 -2.61
CA ALA A 122 5.56 15.83 -2.79
C ALA A 122 4.61 15.95 -1.60
N ASP A 123 4.29 14.85 -0.90
CA ASP A 123 3.34 14.83 0.22
C ASP A 123 3.57 13.56 1.08
N THR A 124 2.73 13.37 2.09
CA THR A 124 2.71 12.20 2.97
C THR A 124 1.34 11.54 2.95
N LEU A 125 1.34 10.23 2.71
CA LEU A 125 0.19 9.36 2.83
C LEU A 125 0.22 8.69 4.20
N THR A 126 -0.89 8.71 4.93
CA THR A 126 -0.96 8.06 6.25
C THR A 126 -1.97 6.93 6.22
N SER A 127 -1.57 5.74 6.68
CA SER A 127 -2.48 4.67 7.06
C SER A 127 -2.49 4.49 8.57
N VAL A 128 -3.61 3.98 9.07
CA VAL A 128 -3.80 3.67 10.49
C VAL A 128 -4.38 2.28 10.64
N TRP A 129 -3.97 1.60 11.69
CA TRP A 129 -4.61 0.37 12.10
C TRP A 129 -4.74 0.25 13.61
N SER A 130 -5.81 -0.43 14.02
CA SER A 130 -6.10 -0.79 15.40
C SER A 130 -6.89 -2.09 15.41
N GLY A 131 -6.54 -3.01 16.30
CA GLY A 131 -7.13 -4.35 16.32
C GLY A 131 -6.92 -5.07 14.98
N THR A 132 -8.02 -5.39 14.29
CA THR A 132 -8.06 -6.11 13.01
C THR A 132 -8.55 -5.21 11.87
N SER A 133 -8.24 -3.92 11.92
CA SER A 133 -8.71 -2.97 10.91
C SER A 133 -7.57 -2.06 10.46
N ILE A 134 -7.43 -1.88 9.15
CA ILE A 134 -6.48 -0.95 8.54
C ILE A 134 -7.20 -0.04 7.53
N HIS A 135 -6.89 1.27 7.58
CA HIS A 135 -7.50 2.27 6.71
C HIS A 135 -6.49 3.35 6.30
N LEU A 136 -6.71 3.95 5.13
CA LEU A 136 -6.03 5.19 4.76
C LEU A 136 -6.73 6.40 5.37
N LEU A 137 -5.94 7.35 5.84
CA LEU A 137 -6.42 8.68 6.19
C LEU A 137 -6.46 9.54 4.93
N THR A 138 -7.62 10.17 4.71
CA THR A 138 -7.88 11.11 3.61
C THR A 138 -7.56 12.54 4.01
#